data_AF-A0A9Q0W3Y5-F1
#
_entry.id   AF-A0A9Q0W3Y5-F1
#
_cell.length_a   1.000
_cell.length_b   1.000
_cell.length_c   1.000
_cell.angle_alpha   90.00
_cell.angle_beta   90.00
_cell.angle_gamma   90.00
#
_symmetry.space_group_name_H-M   'P 1'
#
loop_
_entity.id
_entity.type
_entity.pdbx_description
1 polymer ?
#
loop_
_entity_poly.entity_id
_entity_poly.type
_entity_poly.pdbx_seq_one_letter_code
_entity_poly.pdbx_strand_id
1 'polypeptide(L)'
;MLCRIVTDIPGTTDATFGREVVSYEMPMPSIGIHRFVYLLFRQKGRQTVSTPSSRDKFNTRKFAEENDLDLPVAAVFFNAQRETAARRR
;
A
#
# COMPACT_ATOMS: atom_id res chain seq x y z
N MET A 1 4.98 7.59 -2.81
CA MET A 1 4.89 7.60 -1.35
C MET A 1 4.16 6.34 -0.93
N LEU A 2 4.61 5.69 0.14
CA LEU A 2 3.92 4.56 0.76
C LEU A 2 2.85 5.05 1.74
N CYS A 3 1.60 4.64 1.55
CA CYS A 3 0.49 5.08 2.42
C CYS A 3 0.20 4.11 3.57
N ARG A 4 0.38 2.79 3.38
CA ARG A 4 0.05 1.76 4.38
C ARG A 4 0.70 0.42 4.02
N ILE A 5 1.08 -0.37 5.02
CA ILE A 5 1.43 -1.79 4.88
C ILE A 5 0.82 -2.58 6.02
N VAL A 6 0.13 -3.66 5.66
CA VAL A 6 -0.34 -4.69 6.58
C VAL A 6 0.24 -6.03 6.13
N THR A 7 0.83 -6.77 7.05
CA THR A 7 1.43 -8.10 6.83
C THR A 7 0.64 -9.17 7.58
N ASP A 8 0.97 -10.43 7.34
CA ASP A 8 0.48 -11.60 8.09
C ASP A 8 -1.05 -11.74 8.12
N ILE A 9 -1.73 -11.25 7.08
CA ILE A 9 -3.18 -11.40 6.91
C ILE A 9 -3.49 -12.89 6.70
N PRO A 10 -4.29 -13.53 7.58
CA PRO A 10 -4.73 -14.90 7.35
C PRO A 10 -5.53 -15.03 6.04
N GLY A 11 -5.37 -16.16 5.35
CA GLY A 11 -6.17 -16.43 4.15
C GLY A 11 -7.66 -16.38 4.48
N THR A 12 -8.48 -15.85 3.56
CA THR A 12 -9.94 -15.69 3.69
C THR A 12 -10.43 -14.63 4.69
N THR A 13 -9.54 -13.93 5.39
CA THR A 13 -9.90 -12.79 6.25
C THR A 13 -9.60 -11.46 5.56
N ASP A 14 -9.71 -10.36 6.30
CA ASP A 14 -9.38 -9.01 5.84
C ASP A 14 -8.16 -8.42 6.58
N ALA A 15 -7.77 -7.20 6.20
CA ALA A 15 -6.59 -6.52 6.71
C ALA A 15 -6.62 -6.20 8.22
N THR A 16 -7.78 -6.26 8.90
CA THR A 16 -7.84 -6.03 10.36
C THR A 16 -7.26 -7.18 11.16
N PHE A 17 -7.14 -8.37 10.57
CA PHE A 17 -6.55 -9.55 11.20
C PHE A 17 -5.03 -9.65 10.97
N GLY A 18 -4.49 -8.79 10.10
CA GLY A 18 -3.05 -8.71 9.87
C GLY A 18 -2.35 -7.80 10.88
N ARG A 19 -1.02 -7.76 10.77
CA ARG A 19 -0.16 -6.86 11.51
C ARG A 19 0.10 -5.59 10.69
N GLU A 20 -0.36 -4.45 11.18
CA GLU A 20 -0.01 -3.17 10.59
C GLU A 20 1.45 -2.82 10.93
N VAL A 21 2.30 -2.70 9.91
CA VAL A 21 3.73 -2.34 10.06
C VAL A 21 4.00 -0.91 9.59
N VAL A 22 3.15 -0.37 8.72
CA VAL A 22 3.13 1.04 8.34
C VAL A 22 1.69 1.53 8.45
N SER A 23 1.44 2.38 9.45
CA SER A 23 0.12 2.96 9.70
C SER A 23 -0.40 3.73 8.50
N TYR A 24 -1.71 3.65 8.28
CA TYR A 24 -2.38 4.40 7.22
C TYR A 24 -2.11 5.91 7.35
N GLU A 25 -1.62 6.50 6.27
CA GLU A 25 -1.55 7.95 6.11
C GLU A 25 -2.41 8.38 4.92
N MET A 26 -3.27 9.35 5.20
CA MET A 26 -4.21 9.87 4.22
C MET A 26 -3.43 10.54 3.10
N PRO A 27 -3.66 10.13 1.84
CA PRO A 27 -2.96 10.73 0.72
C PRO A 27 -3.42 12.16 0.48
N MET A 28 -2.47 13.08 0.39
CA MET A 28 -2.70 14.50 0.09
C MET A 28 -2.09 14.86 -1.27
N PRO A 29 -2.76 14.50 -2.39
CA PRO A 29 -2.26 14.85 -3.71
C PRO A 29 -2.19 16.38 -3.86
N SER A 30 -0.99 16.91 -4.17
CA SER A 30 -0.77 18.35 -4.27
C SER A 30 -1.08 18.91 -5.66
N ILE A 31 -0.64 18.22 -6.71
CA ILE A 31 -0.73 18.65 -8.11
C ILE A 31 -1.13 17.46 -8.99
N GLY A 32 -2.17 17.64 -9.81
CA GLY A 32 -2.63 16.66 -10.79
C GLY A 32 -3.42 15.49 -10.20
N ILE A 33 -3.62 14.47 -11.04
CA ILE A 33 -4.33 13.23 -10.72
C ILE A 33 -3.29 12.17 -10.33
N HIS A 34 -3.42 11.64 -9.12
CA HIS A 34 -2.54 10.61 -8.57
C HIS A 34 -3.24 9.25 -8.58
N ARG A 35 -2.47 8.19 -8.84
CA ARG A 35 -2.92 6.80 -8.74
C ARG A 35 -2.56 6.24 -7.37
N PHE A 36 -3.56 5.79 -6.64
CA PHE A 36 -3.40 5.07 -5.38
C PHE A 36 -3.62 3.59 -5.64
N VAL A 37 -2.57 2.79 -5.43
CA VAL A 37 -2.53 1.39 -5.81
C VAL A 37 -2.50 0.53 -4.56
N TYR A 38 -3.45 -0.40 -4.46
CA TYR A 38 -3.43 -1.50 -3.51
C TYR A 38 -2.87 -2.74 -4.21
N LEU A 39 -1.85 -3.34 -3.61
CA LEU A 39 -1.22 -4.56 -4.09
C LEU A 39 -1.31 -5.62 -2.99
N LEU A 40 -1.69 -6.83 -3.37
CA LEU A 40 -1.74 -7.99 -2.48
C LEU A 40 -0.68 -8.99 -2.90
N PHE A 41 0.13 -9.44 -1.94
CA PHE A 41 1.16 -10.44 -2.13
C PHE A 41 0.89 -11.65 -1.23
N ARG A 42 1.28 -12.84 -1.70
CA ARG A 42 1.24 -14.06 -0.88
C ARG A 42 2.58 -14.23 -0.19
N GLN A 43 2.58 -14.22 1.15
CA GLN A 43 3.77 -14.52 1.94
C GLN A 43 4.08 -16.02 1.94
N LYS A 44 5.36 -16.38 1.97
CA LYS A 44 5.83 -17.77 2.12
C LYS A 44 5.67 -18.29 3.56
N GLY A 45 5.60 -17.39 4.55
CA GLY A 45 5.38 -17.69 5.96
C GLY A 45 4.91 -16.47 6.75
N ARG A 46 4.58 -16.67 8.02
CA ARG A 46 4.27 -15.57 8.94
C ARG A 46 5.55 -14.89 9.41
N GLN A 47 5.47 -13.58 9.66
CA GLN A 47 6.56 -12.76 10.20
C GLN A 47 7.82 -12.76 9.32
N THR A 48 7.67 -13.00 8.02
CA THR A 48 8.80 -13.03 7.06
C THR A 48 9.04 -11.69 6.37
N VAL A 49 8.16 -10.71 6.56
CA VAL A 49 8.21 -9.42 5.87
C VAL A 49 8.77 -8.35 6.81
N SER A 50 9.84 -7.70 6.38
CA SER A 50 10.49 -6.59 7.05
C SER A 50 9.73 -5.27 6.85
N THR A 51 9.85 -4.38 7.84
CA THR A 51 9.25 -3.04 7.76
C THR A 51 10.16 -2.12 6.95
N PRO A 52 9.65 -1.37 5.97
CA PRO A 52 10.48 -0.43 5.21
C PRO A 52 10.95 0.73 6.10
N SER A 53 12.14 1.23 5.82
CA SER A 53 12.77 2.31 6.59
C SER A 53 12.23 3.70 6.29
N SER A 54 11.58 3.90 5.13
CA SER A 54 11.00 5.19 4.72
C SER A 54 9.76 5.01 3.85
N ARG A 55 8.83 5.97 3.96
CA ARG A 55 7.65 6.09 3.10
C ARG A 55 7.95 6.75 1.76
N ASP A 56 8.97 7.60 1.74
CA ASP A 56 9.40 8.32 0.55
C ASP A 56 10.24 7.44 -0.35
N LYS A 57 10.09 7.63 -1.67
CA LYS A 57 10.79 6.85 -2.70
C LYS A 57 10.63 5.32 -2.54
N PHE A 58 9.57 4.87 -1.86
CA PHE A 58 9.25 3.46 -1.74
C PHE A 58 9.04 2.83 -3.13
N ASN A 59 9.67 1.69 -3.35
CA ASN A 59 9.58 0.92 -4.58
C ASN A 59 9.04 -0.47 -4.27
N THR A 60 7.83 -0.76 -4.75
CA THR A 60 7.15 -2.03 -4.46
C THR A 60 7.86 -3.25 -5.04
N ARG A 61 8.50 -3.13 -6.21
CA ARG A 61 9.23 -4.25 -6.82
C ARG A 61 10.44 -4.63 -5.99
N LYS A 62 11.24 -3.63 -5.60
CA LYS A 62 12.39 -3.83 -4.72
C LYS A 62 11.97 -4.41 -3.36
N PHE A 63 10.88 -3.91 -2.79
CA PHE A 63 10.33 -4.45 -1.54
C PHE A 63 9.89 -5.92 -1.68
N ALA A 64 9.29 -6.31 -2.81
CA ALA A 64 8.91 -7.70 -3.06
C ALA A 64 10.15 -8.60 -3.14
N GLU A 65 11.18 -8.18 -3.87
CA GLU A 65 12.46 -8.90 -3.98
C GLU A 65 13.15 -9.07 -2.62
N GLU A 66 13.22 -8.00 -1.82
CA GLU A 66 13.87 -8.02 -0.49
C GLU A 66 13.14 -8.88 0.55
N ASN A 67 11.84 -9.15 0.34
CA ASN A 67 11.01 -9.92 1.27
C ASN A 67 10.55 -11.26 0.69
N ASP A 68 11.21 -11.74 -0.37
CA ASP A 68 10.91 -13.00 -1.04
C ASP A 68 9.44 -13.16 -1.45
N LEU A 69 8.79 -12.04 -1.78
CA LEU A 69 7.42 -12.01 -2.29
C LEU A 69 7.45 -12.24 -3.80
N ASP A 70 6.62 -13.19 -4.25
CA ASP A 70 6.44 -13.45 -5.68
C ASP A 70 5.68 -12.28 -6.37
N LEU A 71 5.15 -12.52 -7.57
CA LEU A 71 4.28 -11.57 -8.25
C LEU A 71 3.01 -11.26 -7.42
N PRO A 72 2.45 -10.04 -7.51
CA PRO A 72 1.22 -9.70 -6.81
C PRO A 72 0.08 -10.61 -7.26
N VAL A 73 -0.67 -11.15 -6.29
CA VAL A 73 -1.83 -12.02 -6.57
C VAL A 73 -3.09 -11.22 -6.89
N ALA A 74 -3.15 -9.97 -6.44
CA ALA A 74 -4.21 -9.04 -6.80
C ALA A 74 -3.69 -7.60 -6.79
N ALA A 75 -4.30 -6.77 -7.63
CA ALA A 75 -4.01 -5.34 -7.72
C ALA A 75 -5.30 -4.57 -8.02
N VAL A 76 -5.52 -3.47 -7.32
CA VAL A 76 -6.58 -2.51 -7.64
C VAL A 76 -6.04 -1.10 -7.44
N PHE A 77 -6.49 -0.15 -8.25
CA PHE A 77 -6.11 1.25 -8.07
C PHE A 77 -7.29 2.17 -8.26
N PHE A 78 -7.19 3.36 -7.69
CA PHE A 78 -8.10 4.45 -7.95
C PHE A 78 -7.31 5.73 -8.24
N ASN A 79 -7.97 6.65 -8.93
CA ASN A 79 -7.44 7.98 -9.19
C ASN A 79 -7.99 8.95 -8.15
N ALA A 80 -7.15 9.81 -7.58
CA ALA A 80 -7.59 10.92 -6.76
C ALA A 80 -6.76 12.17 -7.05
N GLN A 81 -7.38 13.33 -6.83
CA GLN A 81 -6.79 14.64 -7.02
C GLN A 81 -7.10 15.51 -5.81
N ARG A 82 -6.39 16.62 -5.66
CA ARG A 82 -6.69 17.59 -4.60
C ARG A 82 -8.15 18.02 -4.70
N GLU A 83 -8.85 18.03 -3.56
CA GLU A 83 -10.20 18.58 -3.50
C GLU A 83 -10.15 20.02 -4.00
N THR A 84 -10.92 20.31 -5.05
CA THR A 84 -11.06 21.67 -5.56
C THR A 84 -12.26 22.28 -4.86
N ALA A 85 -12.11 23.49 -4.32
CA ALA A 85 -13.22 24.19 -3.67
C ALA A 85 -14.43 24.21 -4.62
N ALA A 86 -15.62 23.89 -4.10
CA ALA A 86 -16.84 23.88 -4.89
C ALA A 86 -17.02 25.25 -5.56
N ARG A 87 -16.90 25.29 -6.89
CA ARG A 87 -17.23 26.48 -7.66
C ARG A 87 -18.74 26.62 -7.60
N ARG A 88 -19.24 27.53 -6.73
CA ARG A 88 -20.66 27.93 -6.75
C ARG A 88 -21.00 28.33 -8.18
N ARG A 89 -21.98 27.63 -8.76
CA ARG A 89 -22.49 27.88 -10.10
C ARG A 89 -23.55 28.96 -10.07
#